data_AF-A0A261FW09-F1
#
_entry.id   AF-A0A261FW09-F1
#
_cell.length_a   1.000
_cell.length_b   1.000
_cell.length_c   1.000
_cell.angle_alpha   90.00
_cell.angle_beta   90.00
_cell.angle_gamma   90.00
#
_symmetry.space_group_name_H-M   'P 1'
#
loop_
_entity.id
_entity.type
_entity.pdbx_description
1 polymer ?
#
loop_
_entity_poly.entity_id
_entity_poly.type
_entity_poly.pdbx_seq_one_letter_code
_entity_poly.pdbx_strand_id
1 'polypeptide(L)'
;MSGDGQRLEAWKKAGECRDFPQPWSDYLWSLEFEHRPDDAKAFHSVAKAVCERCPVRAECLAYAASGGLEWGVYGGKVCTDRRRIARMAEADGVPCRDRSLPWLQRWRLLTDWIRTHRNVFDEATGEASAERQQRRLRARRNGRSPSPA
;
A
#
# COMPACT_ATOMS: atom_id res chain seq x y z
N MET A 1 13.45 25.38 9.57
CA MET A 1 13.48 23.98 9.11
C MET A 1 12.54 23.04 9.90
N SER A 2 11.39 23.51 10.40
CA SER A 2 10.59 22.77 11.40
C SER A 2 9.17 22.35 10.97
N GLY A 3 8.61 22.94 9.90
CA GLY A 3 7.25 22.62 9.42
C GLY A 3 7.14 21.25 8.74
N ASP A 4 8.29 20.72 8.34
CA ASP A 4 8.43 19.52 7.52
C ASP A 4 8.21 18.23 8.31
N GLY A 5 8.81 18.15 9.51
CA GLY A 5 8.56 17.07 10.47
C GLY A 5 7.18 17.15 11.12
N GLN A 6 6.66 18.36 11.38
CA GLN A 6 5.30 18.52 11.92
C GLN A 6 4.23 17.98 10.97
N ARG A 7 4.37 18.22 9.66
CA ARG A 7 3.45 17.66 8.66
C ARG A 7 3.49 16.13 8.64
N LEU A 8 4.68 15.54 8.83
CA LEU A 8 4.85 14.09 8.86
C LEU A 8 4.16 13.45 10.07
N GLU A 9 4.19 14.09 11.24
CA GLU A 9 3.52 13.56 12.42
C GLU A 9 2.02 13.88 12.45
N ALA A 10 1.60 14.99 11.84
CA ALA A 10 0.20 15.39 11.79
C ALA A 10 -0.68 14.37 11.05
N TRP A 11 -0.25 13.87 9.89
CA TRP A 11 -1.07 12.91 9.14
C TRP A 11 -1.19 11.56 9.88
N LYS A 12 -0.14 11.11 10.56
CA LYS A 12 -0.18 9.86 11.34
C LYS A 12 -1.23 9.90 12.44
N LYS A 13 -1.45 11.08 13.04
CA LYS A 13 -2.48 11.28 14.07
C LYS A 13 -3.91 11.22 13.54
N ALA A 14 -4.10 11.49 12.25
CA ALA A 14 -5.41 11.47 11.59
C ALA A 14 -5.72 10.13 10.89
N GLY A 15 -4.92 9.08 11.15
CA GLY A 15 -5.14 7.75 10.58
C GLY A 15 -6.18 6.96 11.37
N GLU A 16 -7.28 6.57 10.73
CA GLU A 16 -8.37 5.77 11.33
C GLU A 16 -7.91 4.43 11.94
N CYS A 17 -6.85 3.82 11.39
CA CYS A 17 -6.31 2.57 11.92
C CYS A 17 -5.71 2.71 13.33
N ARG A 18 -5.41 3.95 13.78
CA ARG A 18 -4.88 4.23 15.11
C ARG A 18 -5.90 3.94 16.21
N ASP A 19 -7.17 4.20 15.95
CA ASP A 19 -8.25 4.12 16.95
C ASP A 19 -8.94 2.74 16.94
N PHE A 20 -8.40 1.80 16.18
CA PHE A 20 -8.93 0.44 16.10
C PHE A 20 -8.65 -0.33 17.40
N PRO A 21 -9.66 -1.01 17.98
CA PRO A 21 -9.48 -1.73 19.23
C PRO A 21 -8.56 -2.94 19.05
N GLN A 22 -7.80 -3.28 20.10
CA GLN A 22 -7.08 -4.55 20.16
C GLN A 22 -8.05 -5.71 20.44
N PRO A 23 -7.78 -6.94 19.92
CA PRO A 23 -6.62 -7.36 19.13
C PRO A 23 -6.76 -7.09 17.61
N TRP A 24 -7.83 -6.43 17.16
CA TRP A 24 -8.12 -6.28 15.73
C TRP A 24 -7.08 -5.43 15.00
N SER A 25 -6.52 -4.41 15.65
CA SER A 25 -5.41 -3.65 15.07
C SER A 25 -4.23 -4.55 14.69
N ASP A 26 -3.87 -5.49 15.57
CA ASP A 26 -2.75 -6.41 15.34
C ASP A 26 -3.03 -7.37 14.18
N TYR A 27 -4.25 -7.90 14.08
CA TYR A 27 -4.62 -8.79 12.96
C TYR A 27 -4.69 -8.08 11.61
N LEU A 28 -5.05 -6.80 11.59
CA LEU A 28 -5.31 -6.07 10.36
C LEU A 28 -4.07 -5.37 9.78
N TRP A 29 -3.18 -4.85 10.64
CA TRP A 29 -2.03 -4.04 10.19
C TRP A 29 -0.66 -4.48 10.74
N SER A 30 -0.60 -5.39 11.73
CA SER A 30 0.68 -5.88 12.27
C SER A 30 1.23 -7.10 11.51
N LEU A 31 2.48 -7.43 11.81
CA LEU A 31 3.26 -8.50 11.17
C LEU A 31 2.93 -9.92 11.69
N GLU A 32 2.04 -10.04 12.67
CA GLU A 32 1.74 -11.31 13.36
C GLU A 32 0.64 -12.13 12.67
N PHE A 33 0.78 -12.39 11.37
CA PHE A 33 -0.03 -13.42 10.71
C PHE A 33 0.35 -14.84 11.13
N GLU A 34 1.43 -15.00 11.93
CA GLU A 34 1.89 -16.28 12.48
C GLU A 34 0.76 -17.06 13.17
N HIS A 35 -0.20 -16.36 13.76
CA HIS A 35 -1.27 -17.01 14.53
C HIS A 35 -2.46 -17.49 13.68
N ARG A 36 -2.72 -16.90 12.49
CA ARG A 36 -3.90 -17.20 11.65
C ARG A 36 -3.67 -16.96 10.13
N PRO A 37 -2.80 -17.74 9.47
CA PRO A 37 -2.49 -17.54 8.05
C PRO A 37 -3.70 -17.73 7.13
N ASP A 38 -4.64 -18.61 7.48
CA ASP A 38 -5.87 -18.86 6.69
C ASP A 38 -6.76 -17.62 6.60
N ASP A 39 -6.73 -16.76 7.63
CA ASP A 39 -7.55 -15.56 7.70
C ASP A 39 -6.83 -14.32 7.14
N ALA A 40 -5.55 -14.42 6.79
CA ALA A 40 -4.75 -13.28 6.32
C ALA A 40 -5.41 -12.57 5.12
N LYS A 41 -6.08 -13.32 4.23
CA LYS A 41 -6.82 -12.75 3.11
C LYS A 41 -8.04 -11.94 3.57
N ALA A 42 -8.79 -12.44 4.55
CA ALA A 42 -9.94 -11.75 5.11
C ALA A 42 -9.50 -10.48 5.85
N PHE A 43 -8.47 -10.59 6.69
CA PHE A 43 -7.90 -9.45 7.41
C PHE A 43 -7.36 -8.38 6.47
N HIS A 44 -6.61 -8.75 5.43
CA HIS A 44 -6.19 -7.79 4.40
C HIS A 44 -7.37 -7.11 3.70
N SER A 45 -8.49 -7.81 3.50
CA SER A 45 -9.68 -7.23 2.86
C SER A 45 -10.37 -6.23 3.77
N VAL A 46 -10.49 -6.54 5.07
CA VAL A 46 -11.03 -5.62 6.08
C VAL A 46 -10.11 -4.39 6.24
N ALA A 47 -8.80 -4.59 6.35
CA ALA A 47 -7.83 -3.51 6.46
C ALA A 47 -7.91 -2.55 5.26
N LYS A 48 -8.11 -3.08 4.05
CA LYS A 48 -8.32 -2.30 2.83
C LYS A 48 -9.59 -1.47 2.89
N ALA A 49 -10.71 -2.05 3.31
CA ALA A 49 -11.99 -1.35 3.42
C ALA A 49 -11.92 -0.16 4.42
N VAL A 50 -11.21 -0.33 5.54
CA VAL A 50 -10.94 0.76 6.47
C VAL A 50 -10.08 1.85 5.82
N CYS A 51 -9.01 1.44 5.12
CA CYS A 51 -8.11 2.37 4.45
C CYS A 51 -8.78 3.19 3.34
N GLU A 52 -9.81 2.67 2.67
CA GLU A 52 -10.53 3.36 1.60
C GLU A 52 -11.25 4.63 2.07
N ARG A 53 -11.68 4.65 3.33
CA ARG A 53 -12.40 5.78 3.96
C ARG A 53 -11.48 6.71 4.75
N CYS A 54 -10.23 6.31 4.94
CA CYS A 54 -9.27 7.04 5.77
C CYS A 54 -8.84 8.36 5.10
N PRO A 55 -8.91 9.51 5.78
CA PRO A 55 -8.61 10.82 5.19
C PRO A 55 -7.14 10.97 4.78
N VAL A 56 -6.24 10.22 5.42
CA VAL A 56 -4.78 10.28 5.18
C VAL A 56 -4.26 9.16 4.28
N ARG A 57 -5.16 8.55 3.49
CA ARG A 57 -4.84 7.39 2.63
C ARG A 57 -3.68 7.68 1.66
N ALA A 58 -3.63 8.89 1.08
CA ALA A 58 -2.59 9.29 0.12
C ALA A 58 -1.22 9.45 0.81
N GLU A 59 -1.18 10.15 1.93
CA GLU A 59 0.02 10.38 2.75
C GLU A 59 0.58 9.05 3.26
N CYS A 60 -0.29 8.17 3.75
CA CYS A 60 0.04 6.85 4.25
C CYS A 60 0.65 5.97 3.15
N LEU A 61 0.04 5.97 1.96
CA LEU A 61 0.55 5.22 0.82
C LEU A 61 1.91 5.77 0.37
N ALA A 62 2.02 7.09 0.21
CA ALA A 62 3.26 7.76 -0.20
C ALA A 62 4.40 7.47 0.79
N TYR A 63 4.10 7.49 2.09
CA TYR A 63 5.08 7.24 3.15
C TYR A 63 5.72 5.86 2.98
N ALA A 64 4.89 4.84 2.83
CA ALA A 64 5.36 3.47 2.70
C ALA A 64 6.05 3.20 1.36
N ALA A 65 5.54 3.79 0.27
CA ALA A 65 6.08 3.62 -1.07
C ALA A 65 7.44 4.32 -1.24
N SER A 66 7.57 5.58 -0.82
CA SER A 66 8.83 6.32 -0.89
C SER A 66 9.86 5.83 0.14
N GLY A 67 9.39 5.36 1.29
CA GLY A 67 10.24 4.76 2.33
C GLY A 67 10.74 3.35 2.00
N GLY A 68 10.15 2.69 1.00
CA GLY A 68 10.52 1.32 0.63
C GLY A 68 10.13 0.28 1.67
N LEU A 69 9.06 0.53 2.43
CA LEU A 69 8.60 -0.40 3.48
C LEU A 69 8.15 -1.72 2.85
N GLU A 70 8.70 -2.83 3.33
CA GLU A 70 8.50 -4.15 2.74
C GLU A 70 7.26 -4.88 3.27
N TRP A 71 6.80 -4.51 4.47
CA TRP A 71 5.76 -5.22 5.18
C TRP A 71 4.52 -4.37 5.40
N GLY A 72 3.43 -4.99 5.87
CA GLY A 72 2.18 -4.33 6.28
C GLY A 72 1.32 -3.76 5.15
N VAL A 73 0.11 -3.34 5.53
CA VAL A 73 -0.86 -2.65 4.65
C VAL A 73 -0.81 -1.15 4.92
N TYR A 74 -0.53 -0.36 3.89
CA TYR A 74 -0.45 1.11 3.97
C TYR A 74 -1.32 1.72 2.88
N GLY A 75 -2.24 2.62 3.24
CA GLY A 75 -3.23 3.18 2.31
C GLY A 75 -4.07 2.12 1.58
N GLY A 76 -4.24 0.94 2.19
CA GLY A 76 -4.92 -0.21 1.59
C GLY A 76 -4.07 -0.96 0.56
N LYS A 77 -2.74 -0.80 0.56
CA LYS A 77 -1.81 -1.43 -0.38
C LYS A 77 -0.76 -2.26 0.33
N VAL A 78 -0.52 -3.46 -0.20
CA VAL A 78 0.62 -4.31 0.18
C VAL A 78 1.87 -3.91 -0.60
N CYS A 79 3.04 -4.42 -0.22
CA CYS A 79 4.32 -4.01 -0.82
C CYS A 79 4.36 -4.11 -2.35
N THR A 80 3.82 -5.19 -2.93
CA THR A 80 3.79 -5.37 -4.39
C THR A 80 2.99 -4.28 -5.09
N ASP A 81 1.84 -3.88 -4.52
CA ASP A 81 1.00 -2.83 -5.07
C ASP A 81 1.68 -1.47 -4.91
N ARG A 82 2.33 -1.20 -3.77
CA ARG A 82 3.12 0.02 -3.56
C ARG A 82 4.25 0.16 -4.57
N ARG A 83 4.96 -0.93 -4.87
CA ARG A 83 6.03 -0.95 -5.90
C ARG A 83 5.48 -0.70 -7.31
N ARG A 84 4.24 -1.11 -7.60
CA ARG A 84 3.56 -0.79 -8.87
C ARG A 84 3.21 0.69 -8.94
N ILE A 85 2.57 1.22 -7.91
CA ILE A 85 2.21 2.64 -7.82
C ILE A 85 3.45 3.53 -7.96
N ALA A 86 4.55 3.19 -7.28
CA ALA A 86 5.80 3.93 -7.41
C ALA A 86 6.35 3.92 -8.85
N ARG A 87 6.17 2.83 -9.62
CA ARG A 87 6.54 2.79 -11.05
C ARG A 87 5.65 3.66 -11.92
N MET A 88 4.34 3.71 -11.63
CA MET A 88 3.41 4.59 -12.34
C MET A 88 3.78 6.05 -12.12
N ALA A 89 4.03 6.43 -10.86
CA ALA A 89 4.48 7.78 -10.52
C ALA A 89 5.83 8.13 -11.17
N GLU A 90 6.78 7.19 -11.23
CA GLU A 90 8.05 7.39 -11.95
C GLU A 90 7.87 7.58 -13.46
N ALA A 91 6.91 6.90 -14.07
CA ALA A 91 6.57 7.10 -15.48
C ALA A 91 6.02 8.51 -15.75
N ASP A 92 5.35 9.11 -14.76
CA ASP A 92 4.87 10.50 -14.80
C ASP A 92 5.93 11.52 -14.35
N GLY A 93 7.18 11.09 -14.14
CA GLY A 93 8.30 11.96 -13.78
C GLY A 93 8.45 12.25 -12.28
N VAL A 94 7.70 11.57 -11.41
CA VAL A 94 7.83 11.73 -9.96
C VAL A 94 9.01 10.88 -9.44
N PRO A 95 10.04 11.48 -8.81
CA PRO A 95 11.28 10.80 -8.43
C PRO A 95 11.12 9.97 -7.14
N CYS A 96 10.25 8.96 -7.17
CA CYS A 96 9.83 8.22 -5.98
C CYS A 96 10.95 7.38 -5.35
N ARG A 97 11.84 6.80 -6.17
CA ARG A 97 12.97 5.97 -5.69
C ARG A 97 14.33 6.65 -5.79
N ASP A 98 14.39 7.90 -6.22
CA ASP A 98 15.65 8.63 -6.37
C ASP A 98 16.29 8.88 -5.00
N ARG A 99 17.31 8.08 -4.65
CA ARG A 99 17.99 8.19 -3.35
C ARG A 99 18.83 9.46 -3.21
N SER A 100 19.04 10.23 -4.28
CA SER A 100 19.71 11.53 -4.20
C SER A 100 18.83 12.60 -3.55
N LEU A 101 17.50 12.45 -3.62
CA LEU A 101 16.55 13.38 -3.00
C LEU A 101 16.25 12.99 -1.54
N PRO A 102 16.13 13.98 -0.63
CA PRO A 102 15.66 13.75 0.73
C PRO A 102 14.35 12.99 0.73
N TRP A 103 14.23 11.98 1.60
CA TRP A 103 13.05 11.12 1.65
C TRP A 103 11.75 11.92 1.84
N LEU A 104 11.76 12.97 2.65
CA LEU A 104 10.59 13.82 2.87
C LEU A 104 10.15 14.55 1.58
N GLN A 105 11.09 14.95 0.73
CA GLN A 105 10.77 15.56 -0.56
C GLN A 105 10.12 14.54 -1.49
N ARG A 106 10.66 13.32 -1.57
CA ARG A 106 10.04 12.22 -2.33
C ARG A 106 8.64 11.88 -1.84
N TRP A 107 8.47 11.82 -0.53
CA TRP A 107 7.17 11.61 0.11
C TRP A 107 6.16 12.69 -0.29
N ARG A 108 6.55 13.97 -0.29
CA ARG A 108 5.67 15.07 -0.68
C ARG A 108 5.24 15.00 -2.13
N LEU A 109 6.21 14.84 -3.04
CA LEU A 109 5.94 14.76 -4.48
C LEU A 109 5.03 13.58 -4.79
N LEU A 110 5.28 12.41 -4.18
CA LEU A 110 4.42 11.24 -4.35
C LEU A 110 3.04 11.44 -3.70
N THR A 111 2.94 12.09 -2.54
CA THR A 111 1.65 12.41 -1.92
C THR A 111 0.80 13.29 -2.82
N ASP A 112 1.40 14.33 -3.41
CA ASP A 112 0.72 15.24 -4.33
C ASP A 112 0.23 14.52 -5.60
N TRP A 113 1.10 13.70 -6.19
CA TRP A 113 0.75 12.86 -7.33
C TRP A 113 -0.38 11.87 -7.02
N ILE A 114 -0.38 11.20 -5.86
CA ILE A 114 -1.47 10.28 -5.48
C ILE A 114 -2.80 11.04 -5.30
N ARG A 115 -2.77 12.27 -4.78
CA ARG A 115 -3.99 13.09 -4.61
C ARG A 115 -4.59 13.50 -5.95
N THR A 116 -3.76 13.78 -6.95
CA THR A 116 -4.21 14.09 -8.32
C THR A 116 -4.62 12.83 -9.09
N HIS A 117 -4.02 11.67 -8.79
CA HIS A 117 -4.28 10.38 -9.45
C HIS A 117 -5.03 9.41 -8.54
N ARG A 118 -6.23 9.79 -8.07
CA ARG A 118 -7.00 8.95 -7.12
C ARG A 118 -7.37 7.57 -7.68
N ASN A 119 -7.48 7.43 -8.99
CA ASN A 119 -7.70 6.15 -9.69
C ASN A 119 -6.55 5.15 -9.52
N VAL A 120 -5.35 5.61 -9.15
CA VAL A 120 -4.17 4.74 -8.99
C VAL A 120 -4.40 3.62 -7.97
N PHE A 121 -5.26 3.87 -6.97
CA PHE A 121 -5.61 2.85 -5.99
C PHE A 121 -6.36 1.68 -6.65
N ASP A 122 -7.26 1.96 -7.58
CA ASP A 122 -8.08 0.93 -8.22
C ASP A 122 -7.30 0.26 -9.35
N GLU A 123 -6.58 1.03 -10.15
CA GLU A 123 -5.70 0.54 -11.22
C GLU A 123 -4.66 -0.45 -10.71
N ALA A 124 -3.97 -0.10 -9.61
CA ALA A 124 -2.99 -1.01 -9.01
C ALA A 124 -3.62 -2.34 -8.55
N THR A 125 -4.86 -2.30 -8.05
CA THR A 125 -5.60 -3.51 -7.63
C THR A 125 -6.07 -4.33 -8.83
N GLY A 126 -6.54 -3.64 -9.87
CA GLY A 126 -7.01 -4.22 -11.12
C GLY A 126 -5.90 -4.97 -11.84
N GLU A 127 -4.74 -4.32 -12.02
CA GLU A 127 -3.55 -4.94 -12.63
C GLU A 127 -3.08 -6.16 -11.84
N ALA A 128 -3.00 -6.07 -10.51
CA ALA A 128 -2.60 -7.20 -9.66
C ALA A 128 -3.58 -8.38 -9.79
N SER A 129 -4.88 -8.10 -9.93
CA SER A 129 -5.93 -9.11 -10.11
C SER A 129 -5.86 -9.75 -11.50
N ALA A 130 -5.66 -8.94 -12.55
CA ALA A 130 -5.47 -9.40 -13.91
C ALA A 130 -4.23 -10.31 -14.04
N GLU A 131 -3.09 -9.94 -13.46
CA GLU A 131 -1.88 -10.77 -13.44
C GLU A 131 -2.09 -12.11 -12.71
N ARG A 132 -2.83 -12.12 -11.59
CA ARG A 132 -3.20 -13.36 -10.91
C ARG A 132 -4.10 -14.24 -11.77
N GLN A 133 -5.09 -13.65 -12.44
CA GLN A 133 -5.99 -14.37 -13.35
C GLN A 133 -5.21 -14.96 -14.55
N GLN A 134 -4.35 -14.17 -15.19
CA GLN A 134 -3.49 -14.63 -16.28
C GLN A 134 -2.57 -15.78 -15.86
N ARG A 135 -1.95 -15.71 -14.68
CA ARG A 135 -1.15 -16.82 -14.13
C ARG A 135 -1.97 -18.09 -13.96
N ARG A 136 -3.19 -17.99 -13.41
CA ARG A 136 -4.10 -19.14 -13.27
C ARG A 136 -4.48 -19.74 -14.62
N LEU A 137 -4.78 -18.91 -15.61
CA LEU A 137 -5.10 -19.35 -16.96
C LEU A 137 -3.91 -20.07 -17.62
N ARG A 138 -2.69 -19.53 -17.46
CA ARG A 138 -1.45 -20.16 -17.95
C ARG A 138 -1.17 -21.50 -17.27
N ALA A 139 -1.37 -21.61 -15.96
CA ALA A 139 -1.19 -22.85 -15.22
C ALA A 139 -2.17 -23.94 -15.71
N ARG A 140 -3.46 -23.59 -15.87
CA ARG A 140 -4.49 -24.45 -16.44
C ARG A 140 -4.12 -24.93 -17.85
N ARG A 141 -3.67 -24.02 -18.71
CA ARG A 141 -3.25 -24.36 -20.09
C ARG A 141 -2.07 -25.32 -20.12
N ASN A 142 -1.16 -25.22 -19.17
CA ASN A 142 0.06 -26.03 -19.11
C ASN A 142 -0.13 -27.34 -18.30
N GLY A 143 -1.35 -27.70 -17.92
CA GLY A 143 -1.64 -28.93 -17.16
C GLY A 143 -1.03 -28.96 -15.75
N ARG A 144 -0.53 -27.83 -15.23
CA ARG A 144 0.02 -27.73 -13.87
C ARG A 144 -1.09 -27.28 -12.92
N SER A 145 -1.38 -28.08 -11.90
CA SER A 145 -2.22 -27.64 -10.78
C SER A 145 -1.62 -26.37 -10.17
N PRO A 146 -2.42 -25.30 -9.96
CA PRO A 146 -1.92 -24.10 -9.31
C PRO A 146 -1.55 -24.44 -7.86
N SER A 147 -0.28 -24.26 -7.50
CA SER A 147 0.18 -24.38 -6.11
C SER A 147 -0.57 -23.36 -5.24
N PRO A 148 -1.03 -23.73 -4.03
CA PRO A 148 -1.59 -22.75 -3.11
C PRO A 148 -0.49 -21.76 -2.73
N ALA A 149 -0.85 -20.48 -2.72
CA ALA A 149 -0.01 -19.37 -2.31
C ALA A 149 -0.21 -19.11 -0.82
#